data_AF-A0A7S0FRF8-F1
#
_entry.id   AF-A0A7S0FRF8-F1
#
_cell.length_a   1.000
_cell.length_b   1.000
_cell.length_c   1.000
_cell.angle_alpha   90.00
_cell.angle_beta   90.00
_cell.angle_gamma   90.00
#
_symmetry.space_group_name_H-M   'P 1'
#
loop_
_entity.id
_entity.type
_entity.pdbx_description
1 polymer ?
#
loop_
_entity_poly.entity_id
_entity_poly.type
_entity_poly.pdbx_seq_one_letter_code
_entity_poly.pdbx_strand_id
1 'polypeptide(L)'
;AFSGKDPTKVDRSAAYACRWMAKSVVKAGLCKRACVQLSYAIGVAKPLSLFVETYGSEKEGLSAEAITDIVKIEFDARPGALARDLALREPKYNKTAAYCHFGRESFVEDGMRFFSWEEVVDLSKYASMAADEVAKEVESKKEEVLKKWVD
;
A
#
# COMPACT_ATOMS: atom_id res chain seq x y z
N ALA A 1 10.65 13.72 5.77
CA ALA A 1 9.71 14.73 6.29
C ALA A 1 8.45 14.77 5.44
N PHE A 2 7.26 14.85 6.05
CA PHE A 2 5.96 14.86 5.35
C PHE A 2 5.40 16.26 5.11
N SER A 3 5.25 17.08 6.17
CA SER A 3 4.64 18.42 6.11
C SER A 3 5.41 19.39 5.20
N GLY A 4 4.69 20.31 4.56
CA GLY A 4 5.26 21.28 3.60
C GLY A 4 5.54 20.74 2.18
N LYS A 5 5.41 19.44 1.95
CA LYS A 5 5.57 18.82 0.62
C LYS A 5 4.22 18.57 -0.04
N ASP A 6 4.08 18.79 -1.34
CA ASP A 6 2.89 18.34 -2.07
C ASP A 6 2.98 16.81 -2.37
N PRO A 7 1.88 16.14 -2.74
CA PRO A 7 1.86 14.67 -2.85
C PRO A 7 2.64 14.09 -4.04
N THR A 8 3.20 14.93 -4.93
CA THR A 8 4.15 14.45 -5.95
C THR A 8 5.46 13.99 -5.32
N LYS A 9 5.75 14.41 -4.08
CA LYS A 9 6.95 14.00 -3.35
C LYS A 9 6.70 12.64 -2.72
N VAL A 10 7.39 11.63 -3.25
CA VAL A 10 7.28 10.23 -2.81
C VAL A 10 7.54 10.04 -1.32
N ASP A 11 8.31 10.92 -0.69
CA ASP A 11 8.47 10.98 0.78
C ASP A 11 7.15 10.96 1.54
N ARG A 12 6.09 11.59 0.99
CA ARG A 12 4.75 11.61 1.57
C ARG A 12 3.89 10.49 0.99
N SER A 13 3.73 10.47 -0.34
CA SER A 13 2.78 9.57 -0.98
C SER A 13 3.15 8.10 -0.81
N ALA A 14 4.42 7.74 -0.93
CA ALA A 14 4.87 6.36 -0.71
C ALA A 14 4.79 5.94 0.76
N ALA A 15 5.09 6.85 1.70
CA ALA A 15 4.94 6.54 3.13
C ALA A 15 3.48 6.23 3.49
N TYR A 16 2.53 6.99 2.93
CA TYR A 16 1.10 6.71 3.07
C TYR A 16 0.70 5.39 2.40
N ALA A 17 1.24 5.10 1.22
CA ALA A 17 1.02 3.83 0.54
C ALA A 17 1.55 2.63 1.33
N CYS A 18 2.75 2.72 1.91
CA CYS A 18 3.29 1.68 2.79
C CYS A 18 2.38 1.43 4.00
N ARG A 19 1.87 2.50 4.62
CA ARG A 19 0.89 2.39 5.71
C ARG A 19 -0.38 1.67 5.24
N TRP A 20 -0.91 2.09 4.09
CA TRP A 20 -2.12 1.55 3.50
C TRP A 20 -2.00 0.06 3.18
N MET A 21 -0.90 -0.36 2.57
CA MET A 21 -0.57 -1.75 2.30
C MET A 21 -0.43 -2.56 3.59
N ALA A 22 0.41 -2.11 4.52
CA ALA A 22 0.66 -2.81 5.78
C ALA A 22 -0.62 -2.99 6.61
N LYS A 23 -1.45 -1.94 6.68
CA LYS A 23 -2.74 -1.99 7.39
C LYS A 23 -3.69 -2.99 6.73
N SER A 24 -3.78 -2.99 5.41
CA SER A 24 -4.66 -3.90 4.66
C SER A 24 -4.25 -5.36 4.83
N VAL A 25 -2.97 -5.67 4.71
CA VAL A 25 -2.42 -7.02 4.90
C VAL A 25 -2.72 -7.57 6.30
N VAL A 26 -2.48 -6.76 7.35
CA VAL A 26 -2.76 -7.16 8.74
C VAL A 26 -4.26 -7.29 8.99
N LYS A 27 -5.08 -6.34 8.48
CA LYS A 27 -6.53 -6.35 8.70
C LYS A 27 -7.22 -7.54 8.02
N ALA A 28 -6.71 -7.99 6.88
CA ALA A 28 -7.20 -9.17 6.19
C ALA A 28 -6.76 -10.50 6.84
N GLY A 29 -5.93 -10.45 7.89
CA GLY A 29 -5.47 -11.64 8.59
C GLY A 29 -4.41 -12.44 7.84
N LEU A 30 -3.69 -11.81 6.90
CA LEU A 30 -2.59 -12.45 6.17
C LEU A 30 -1.32 -12.57 7.02
N CYS A 31 -1.15 -11.67 7.99
CA CYS A 31 -0.14 -11.75 9.04
C CYS A 31 -0.58 -10.97 10.28
N LYS A 32 0.15 -11.11 11.40
CA LYS A 32 -0.12 -10.33 12.62
C LYS A 32 0.59 -8.97 12.63
N ARG A 33 1.69 -8.84 11.91
CA ARG A 33 2.51 -7.62 11.84
C ARG A 33 3.20 -7.54 10.48
N ALA A 34 3.26 -6.34 9.91
CA ALA A 34 3.93 -6.10 8.63
C ALA A 34 4.75 -4.81 8.65
N CYS A 35 5.90 -4.83 7.99
CA CYS A 35 6.66 -3.66 7.58
C CYS A 35 6.75 -3.66 6.05
N VAL A 36 6.38 -2.53 5.43
CA VAL A 36 6.38 -2.38 3.97
C VAL A 36 7.35 -1.28 3.59
N GLN A 37 8.24 -1.57 2.65
CA GLN A 37 9.22 -0.64 2.13
C GLN A 37 9.03 -0.46 0.62
N LEU A 38 9.08 0.79 0.17
CA LEU A 38 9.09 1.18 -1.24
C LEU A 38 10.33 2.03 -1.53
N SER A 39 10.87 1.90 -2.73
CA SER A 39 11.93 2.77 -3.23
C SER A 39 11.62 3.29 -4.64
N TYR A 40 12.14 4.47 -4.98
CA TYR A 40 11.90 5.14 -6.26
C TYR A 40 13.18 5.80 -6.78
N ALA A 41 13.32 5.85 -8.10
CA ALA A 41 14.25 6.74 -8.79
C ALA A 41 13.53 8.00 -9.26
N ILE A 42 14.23 9.14 -9.25
CA ILE A 42 13.69 10.38 -9.81
C ILE A 42 13.37 10.19 -11.30
N GLY A 43 12.17 10.61 -11.71
CA GLY A 43 11.70 10.45 -13.10
C GLY A 43 11.16 9.06 -13.46
N VAL A 44 11.25 8.07 -12.58
CA VAL A 44 10.70 6.72 -12.81
C VAL A 44 9.37 6.57 -12.07
N ALA A 45 8.29 6.28 -12.81
CA ALA A 45 6.95 6.18 -12.23
C ALA A 45 6.75 4.89 -11.42
N LYS A 46 7.30 3.77 -11.90
CA LYS A 46 7.24 2.48 -11.21
C LYS A 46 8.22 2.50 -10.02
N PRO A 47 7.84 1.99 -8.85
CA PRO A 47 8.78 1.80 -7.75
C PRO A 47 9.91 0.86 -8.19
N LEU A 48 11.15 1.12 -7.73
CA LEU A 48 12.30 0.25 -8.01
C LEU A 48 12.28 -1.03 -7.16
N SER A 49 11.69 -0.96 -5.97
CA SER A 49 11.52 -2.13 -5.11
C SER A 49 10.28 -2.02 -4.25
N LEU A 50 9.72 -3.19 -3.95
CA LEU A 50 8.74 -3.42 -2.90
C LEU A 50 9.28 -4.55 -2.01
N PHE A 51 9.33 -4.32 -0.72
CA PHE A 51 9.70 -5.33 0.27
C PHE A 51 8.65 -5.38 1.37
N VAL A 52 8.21 -6.59 1.72
CA VAL A 52 7.27 -6.83 2.82
C VAL A 52 7.90 -7.80 3.82
N GLU A 53 8.05 -7.35 5.06
CA GLU A 53 8.53 -8.14 6.19
C GLU A 53 7.38 -8.40 7.15
N THR A 54 7.12 -9.67 7.45
CA THR A 54 6.02 -10.13 8.30
C THR A 54 6.47 -10.58 9.69
N TYR A 55 7.78 -10.57 9.96
CA TYR A 55 8.37 -10.96 11.23
C TYR A 55 8.00 -12.40 11.65
N GLY A 56 7.88 -13.30 10.68
CA GLY A 56 7.46 -14.69 10.90
C GLY A 56 6.03 -14.82 11.42
N SER A 57 5.17 -13.83 11.14
CA SER A 57 3.79 -13.78 11.62
C SER A 57 2.74 -13.97 10.54
N GLU A 58 3.16 -14.39 9.34
CA GLU A 58 2.31 -14.82 8.25
C GLU A 58 1.34 -15.93 8.67
N LYS A 59 0.16 -15.92 8.04
CA LYS A 59 -0.85 -16.96 8.22
C LYS A 59 -0.31 -18.30 7.71
N GLU A 60 -0.68 -19.38 8.40
CA GLU A 60 -0.36 -20.74 7.95
C GLU A 60 -0.79 -20.97 6.49
N GLY A 61 0.11 -21.53 5.69
CA GLY A 61 -0.07 -21.73 4.24
C GLY A 61 0.39 -20.56 3.37
N LEU A 62 0.70 -19.39 3.94
CA LEU A 62 1.28 -18.26 3.24
C LEU A 62 2.78 -18.09 3.57
N SER A 63 3.49 -17.45 2.65
CA SER A 63 4.87 -16.97 2.84
C SER A 63 4.92 -15.45 2.75
N ALA A 64 6.01 -14.83 3.24
CA ALA A 64 6.25 -13.40 3.06
C ALA A 64 6.31 -12.99 1.57
N GLU A 65 6.81 -13.89 0.71
CA GLU A 65 6.82 -13.70 -0.74
C GLU A 65 5.40 -13.69 -1.31
N ALA A 66 4.56 -14.66 -0.93
CA ALA A 66 3.15 -14.68 -1.35
C ALA A 66 2.41 -13.40 -0.91
N ILE A 67 2.69 -12.89 0.30
CA ILE A 67 2.11 -11.62 0.77
C ILE A 67 2.63 -10.43 -0.03
N THR A 68 3.92 -10.42 -0.39
CA THR A 68 4.50 -9.40 -1.28
C THR A 68 3.80 -9.40 -2.64
N ASP A 69 3.53 -10.58 -3.18
CA ASP A 69 2.85 -10.78 -4.45
C ASP A 69 1.38 -10.32 -4.41
N ILE A 70 0.66 -10.62 -3.32
CA ILE A 70 -0.68 -10.08 -3.08
C ILE A 70 -0.67 -8.55 -3.12
N VAL A 71 0.33 -7.92 -2.48
CA VAL A 71 0.48 -6.45 -2.53
C VAL A 71 0.75 -5.97 -3.96
N LYS A 72 1.56 -6.68 -4.75
CA LYS A 72 1.81 -6.32 -6.15
C LYS A 72 0.54 -6.43 -7.02
N ILE A 73 -0.31 -7.41 -6.75
CA ILE A 73 -1.58 -7.59 -7.47
C ILE A 73 -2.54 -6.45 -7.13
N GLU A 74 -2.75 -6.15 -5.85
CA GLU A 74 -3.89 -5.34 -5.42
C GLU A 74 -3.58 -3.83 -5.34
N PHE A 75 -2.30 -3.44 -5.34
CA PHE A 75 -1.89 -2.05 -5.21
C PHE A 75 -1.15 -1.53 -6.44
N ASP A 76 -1.35 -0.24 -6.72
CA ASP A 76 -0.60 0.53 -7.71
C ASP A 76 0.16 1.66 -7.02
N ALA A 77 1.45 1.45 -6.83
CA ALA A 77 2.31 2.39 -6.11
C ALA A 77 2.94 3.46 -7.01
N ARG A 78 2.49 3.63 -8.26
CA ARG A 78 2.95 4.74 -9.10
C ARG A 78 2.45 6.07 -8.51
N PRO A 79 3.26 7.15 -8.43
CA PRO A 79 2.86 8.39 -7.76
C PRO A 79 1.53 8.98 -8.26
N GLY A 80 1.24 8.85 -9.56
CA GLY A 80 -0.04 9.27 -10.14
C GLY A 80 -1.24 8.43 -9.69
N ALA A 81 -1.06 7.12 -9.53
CA ALA A 81 -2.08 6.23 -9.02
C ALA A 81 -2.34 6.49 -7.53
N LEU A 82 -1.29 6.60 -6.72
CA LEU A 82 -1.39 6.98 -5.31
C LEU A 82 -2.13 8.30 -5.11
N ALA A 83 -1.85 9.30 -5.95
CA ALA A 83 -2.53 10.59 -5.88
C ALA A 83 -4.05 10.48 -6.15
N ARG A 84 -4.45 9.57 -7.04
CA ARG A 84 -5.86 9.29 -7.37
C ARG A 84 -6.53 8.47 -6.27
N ASP A 85 -5.97 7.31 -5.94
CA ASP A 85 -6.62 6.29 -5.10
C ASP A 85 -6.77 6.78 -3.65
N LEU A 86 -5.76 7.53 -3.16
CA LEU A 86 -5.76 8.14 -1.83
C LEU A 86 -6.25 9.60 -1.84
N ALA A 87 -6.76 10.10 -2.97
CA ALA A 87 -7.27 11.47 -3.12
C ALA A 87 -6.28 12.55 -2.61
N LEU A 88 -4.98 12.38 -2.87
CA LEU A 88 -3.94 13.21 -2.25
C LEU A 88 -3.91 14.65 -2.77
N ARG A 89 -4.57 14.96 -3.88
CA ARG A 89 -4.58 16.33 -4.42
C ARG A 89 -5.55 17.27 -3.69
N GLU A 90 -6.36 16.75 -2.78
CA GLU A 90 -7.24 17.55 -1.93
C GLU A 90 -6.44 18.39 -0.91
N PRO A 91 -6.85 19.64 -0.61
CA PRO A 91 -6.13 20.54 0.30
C PRO A 91 -6.38 20.22 1.80
N LYS A 92 -6.10 18.99 2.21
CA LYS A 92 -6.50 18.43 3.53
C LYS A 92 -5.39 18.31 4.59
N TYR A 93 -4.18 18.80 4.27
CA TYR A 93 -2.95 18.45 5.02
C TYR A 93 -2.74 19.17 6.35
N ASN A 94 -3.44 20.27 6.61
CA ASN A 94 -3.31 20.96 7.90
C ASN A 94 -3.71 20.02 9.06
N LYS A 95 -4.79 19.26 8.90
CA LYS A 95 -5.26 18.29 9.90
C LYS A 95 -4.27 17.13 10.13
N THR A 96 -3.39 16.82 9.17
CA THR A 96 -2.41 15.74 9.30
C THR A 96 -1.13 16.18 9.99
N ALA A 97 -0.88 17.50 10.09
CA ALA A 97 0.36 18.06 10.61
C ALA A 97 0.46 18.06 12.14
N ALA A 98 -0.65 17.78 12.84
CA ALA A 98 -0.72 17.62 14.29
C ALA A 98 -1.27 16.23 14.65
N TYR A 99 -0.83 15.69 15.78
CA TYR A 99 -1.27 14.38 16.31
C TYR A 99 -1.03 13.21 15.34
N CYS A 100 0.10 13.28 14.60
CA CYS A 100 0.57 12.24 13.68
C CYS A 100 -0.29 12.01 12.43
N HIS A 101 0.34 11.38 11.42
CA HIS A 101 -0.28 11.09 10.13
C HIS A 101 -0.98 9.72 10.06
N PHE A 102 -0.70 8.82 11.01
CA PHE A 102 -1.14 7.43 11.00
C PHE A 102 -1.89 7.06 12.28
N GLY A 103 -2.68 6.00 12.23
CA GLY A 103 -3.43 5.47 13.37
C GLY A 103 -4.68 6.27 13.72
N ARG A 104 -5.11 7.16 12.82
CA ARG A 104 -6.33 7.95 12.95
C ARG A 104 -7.45 7.34 12.11
N GLU A 105 -8.70 7.55 12.52
CA GLU A 105 -9.85 7.15 11.73
C GLU A 105 -9.96 8.04 10.48
N SER A 106 -10.29 7.42 9.35
CA SER A 106 -10.62 8.16 8.12
C SER A 106 -12.03 8.72 8.23
N PHE A 107 -12.25 9.87 7.61
CA PHE A 107 -13.56 10.51 7.57
C PHE A 107 -13.65 11.44 6.36
N VAL A 108 -14.88 11.83 6.02
CA VAL A 108 -15.17 12.80 4.98
C VAL A 108 -15.67 14.09 5.62
N GLU A 109 -15.09 15.21 5.23
CA GLU A 109 -15.51 16.56 5.64
C GLU A 109 -15.41 17.47 4.42
N ASP A 110 -16.46 18.24 4.15
CA ASP A 110 -16.55 19.15 2.98
C ASP A 110 -16.22 18.47 1.64
N GLY A 111 -16.59 17.20 1.50
CA GLY A 111 -16.33 16.39 0.30
C GLY A 111 -14.88 15.91 0.14
N MET A 112 -13.99 16.17 1.11
CA MET A 112 -12.60 15.71 1.10
C MET A 112 -12.42 14.47 1.97
N ARG A 113 -11.61 13.51 1.52
CA ARG A 113 -11.34 12.23 2.22
C ARG A 113 -10.12 12.34 3.12
N PHE A 114 -10.30 12.59 4.41
CA PHE A 114 -9.18 12.67 5.36
C PHE A 114 -8.67 11.28 5.74
N PHE A 115 -7.33 11.16 5.87
CA PHE A 115 -6.65 9.91 6.24
C PHE A 115 -7.05 8.70 5.37
N SER A 116 -7.27 8.91 4.07
CA SER A 116 -7.67 7.87 3.11
C SER A 116 -6.74 6.65 3.09
N TRP A 117 -5.46 6.78 3.46
CA TRP A 117 -4.52 5.66 3.61
C TRP A 117 -4.79 4.76 4.84
N GLU A 118 -5.74 5.15 5.69
CA GLU A 118 -6.24 4.32 6.79
C GLU A 118 -7.47 3.49 6.37
N GLU A 119 -8.03 3.70 5.17
CA GLU A 119 -9.10 2.87 4.61
C GLU A 119 -8.51 1.62 3.96
N VAL A 120 -8.83 0.44 4.48
CA VAL A 120 -8.19 -0.81 4.02
C VAL A 120 -8.72 -1.25 2.65
N VAL A 121 -7.84 -1.85 1.85
CA VAL A 121 -8.25 -2.67 0.71
C VAL A 121 -8.68 -4.03 1.25
N ASP A 122 -9.81 -4.55 0.74
CA ASP A 122 -10.26 -5.89 1.12
C ASP A 122 -9.39 -6.95 0.45
N LEU A 123 -8.55 -7.59 1.27
CA LEU A 123 -7.68 -8.70 0.85
C LEU A 123 -8.17 -10.05 1.43
N SER A 124 -9.39 -10.11 1.98
CA SER A 124 -9.90 -11.28 2.72
C SER A 124 -9.93 -12.57 1.89
N LYS A 125 -10.12 -12.47 0.57
CA LYS A 125 -10.06 -13.63 -0.35
C LYS A 125 -8.73 -14.38 -0.28
N TYR A 126 -7.62 -13.68 -0.01
CA TYR A 126 -6.29 -14.28 0.08
C TYR A 126 -6.06 -15.03 1.40
N ALA A 127 -6.86 -14.75 2.42
CA ALA A 127 -6.75 -15.46 3.69
C ALA A 127 -7.09 -16.94 3.52
N SER A 128 -7.90 -17.33 2.53
CA SER A 128 -8.23 -18.74 2.26
C SER A 128 -7.27 -19.42 1.27
N MET A 129 -6.28 -18.71 0.73
CA MET A 129 -5.37 -19.25 -0.29
C MET A 129 -4.06 -19.76 0.32
N ALA A 130 -3.48 -20.78 -0.30
CA ALA A 130 -2.10 -21.20 -0.08
C ALA A 130 -1.13 -20.43 -0.99
N ALA A 131 0.16 -20.44 -0.65
CA ALA A 131 1.19 -19.72 -1.39
C ALA A 131 1.28 -20.12 -2.87
N ASP A 132 1.04 -21.38 -3.23
CA ASP A 132 1.05 -21.84 -4.62
C ASP A 132 -0.17 -21.33 -5.42
N GLU A 133 -1.31 -21.15 -4.76
CA GLU A 133 -2.51 -20.57 -5.38
C GLU A 133 -2.30 -19.08 -5.65
N VAL A 134 -1.64 -18.37 -4.73
CA VAL A 134 -1.24 -16.98 -4.93
C VAL A 134 -0.28 -16.86 -6.12
N ALA A 135 0.74 -17.74 -6.19
CA ALA A 135 1.69 -17.74 -7.31
C ALA A 135 1.00 -17.96 -8.67
N LYS A 136 0.00 -18.85 -8.73
CA LYS A 136 -0.83 -19.04 -9.94
C LYS A 136 -1.62 -17.78 -10.31
N GLU A 137 -2.19 -17.09 -9.31
CA GLU A 137 -2.91 -15.83 -9.55
C GLU A 137 -1.95 -14.74 -10.07
N VAL A 138 -0.74 -14.62 -9.52
CA VAL A 138 0.29 -13.69 -10.01
C VAL A 138 0.60 -13.95 -11.48
N GLU A 139 0.88 -15.21 -11.86
CA GLU A 139 1.21 -15.54 -13.24
C GLU A 139 0.05 -15.21 -14.19
N SER A 140 -1.20 -15.46 -13.77
CA SER A 140 -2.38 -15.07 -14.56
C SER A 140 -2.55 -13.55 -14.73
N LYS A 141 -2.04 -12.75 -13.78
CA LYS A 141 -2.11 -11.28 -13.76
C LYS A 141 -0.80 -10.60 -14.11
N LYS A 142 0.19 -11.36 -14.62
CA LYS A 142 1.56 -10.89 -14.82
C LYS A 142 1.65 -9.60 -15.63
N GLU A 143 0.94 -9.52 -16.75
CA GLU A 143 0.93 -8.30 -17.57
C GLU A 143 0.40 -7.07 -16.82
N GLU A 144 -0.56 -7.24 -15.92
CA GLU A 144 -1.11 -6.16 -15.11
C GLU A 144 -0.10 -5.72 -14.03
N VAL A 145 0.53 -6.70 -13.35
CA VAL A 145 1.59 -6.45 -12.38
C VAL A 145 2.74 -5.68 -13.03
N LEU A 146 3.20 -6.11 -14.21
CA LEU A 146 4.27 -5.46 -14.97
C LEU A 146 3.90 -4.05 -15.48
N LYS A 147 2.63 -3.63 -15.48
CA LYS A 147 2.26 -2.22 -15.75
C LYS A 147 2.46 -1.31 -14.54
N LYS A 148 2.45 -1.89 -13.33
CA LYS A 148 2.49 -1.18 -12.04
C LYS A 148 3.87 -1.20 -11.41
N TRP A 149 4.60 -2.31 -11.58
CA TRP A 149 5.88 -2.59 -10.94
C TRP A 149 7.00 -2.73 -11.97
N VAL A 150 8.24 -2.53 -11.52
CA VAL A 150 9.40 -3.03 -12.26
C VAL A 150 9.49 -4.54 -12.06
N ASP A 151 10.06 -5.20 -13.06
CA ASP A 151 10.32 -6.64 -13.10
C ASP A 151 11.29 -7.08 -11.99
#